data_AF-A0A7C5RQ33-F1
#
_entry.id   AF-A0A7C5RQ33-F1
#
_cell.length_a   1.000
_cell.length_b   1.000
_cell.length_c   1.000
_cell.angle_alpha   90.00
_cell.angle_beta   90.00
_cell.angle_gamma   90.00
#
_symmetry.space_group_name_H-M   'P 1'
#
loop_
_entity.id
_entity.type
_entity.pdbx_description
1 polymer ?
#
loop_
_entity_poly.entity_id
_entity_poly.type
_entity_poly.pdbx_seq_one_letter_code
_entity_poly.pdbx_strand_id
1 'polypeptide(L)'
;MSSWGAEVVAHRFGARFVGRTLPSITTILPEIVLVASAASIGLYGTVLGSAMGSNILLMSLGLSIIVSIASTVLFIDGYQTLDGVLFATFFIAYTIFAFHGV
;
A
#
# COMPACT_ATOMS: atom_id res chain seq x y z
N MET A 1 -1.77 0.73 21.99
CA MET A 1 -2.04 2.17 22.24
C MET A 1 -1.93 3.02 20.96
N SER A 2 -2.38 2.55 19.79
CA SER A 2 -2.26 3.29 18.51
C SER A 2 -3.60 3.68 17.86
N SER A 3 -4.77 3.37 18.44
CA SER A 3 -6.08 3.67 17.82
C SER A 3 -6.72 5.00 18.22
N TRP A 4 -6.26 5.64 19.32
CA TRP A 4 -7.02 6.72 19.96
C TRP A 4 -7.30 7.92 19.04
N GLY A 5 -6.34 8.30 18.19
CA GLY A 5 -6.54 9.39 17.23
C GLY A 5 -7.54 9.04 16.13
N ALA A 6 -7.50 7.83 15.58
CA ALA A 6 -8.43 7.40 14.53
C ALA A 6 -9.85 7.20 15.09
N GLU A 7 -9.95 6.73 16.33
CA GLU A 7 -11.21 6.45 17.03
C GLU A 7 -11.97 7.73 17.41
N VAL A 8 -11.25 8.76 17.88
CA VAL A 8 -11.81 10.10 18.16
C VAL A 8 -12.28 10.80 16.89
N VAL A 9 -11.55 10.67 15.77
CA VAL A 9 -11.94 11.26 14.49
C VAL A 9 -13.08 10.46 13.84
N ALA A 10 -13.09 9.13 13.97
CA ALA A 10 -14.15 8.26 13.46
C ALA A 10 -15.51 8.53 14.11
N HIS A 11 -15.53 8.91 15.38
CA HIS A 11 -16.75 9.24 16.12
C HIS A 11 -17.37 10.59 15.68
N ARG A 12 -16.59 11.49 15.06
CA ARG A 12 -17.06 12.80 14.56
C ARG A 12 -17.31 12.84 13.05
N PHE A 13 -16.51 12.14 12.26
CA PHE A 13 -16.52 12.22 10.79
C PHE A 13 -16.92 10.89 10.11
N GLY A 14 -17.14 9.82 10.89
CA GLY A 14 -17.53 8.51 10.40
C GLY A 14 -16.34 7.59 10.13
N ALA A 15 -16.39 6.37 10.68
CA ALA A 15 -15.33 5.37 10.57
C ALA A 15 -14.94 5.02 9.12
N ARG A 16 -15.88 5.08 8.18
CA ARG A 16 -15.63 4.81 6.76
C ARG A 16 -14.84 5.92 6.05
N PHE A 17 -14.97 7.17 6.51
CA PHE A 17 -14.21 8.31 5.98
C PHE A 17 -12.77 8.26 6.50
N VAL A 18 -12.60 8.01 7.80
CA VAL A 18 -11.28 7.86 8.42
C VAL A 18 -10.53 6.65 7.89
N GLY A 19 -11.23 5.57 7.52
CA GLY A 19 -10.60 4.36 6.98
C GLY A 19 -10.25 4.40 5.49
N ARG A 20 -10.77 5.34 4.71
CA ARG A 20 -10.55 5.40 3.24
C ARG A 20 -9.90 6.70 2.77
N THR A 21 -10.36 7.83 3.30
CA THR A 21 -9.99 9.16 2.80
C THR A 21 -8.75 9.69 3.51
N LEU A 22 -8.69 9.52 4.84
CA LEU A 22 -7.54 9.96 5.62
C LEU A 22 -6.23 9.26 5.21
N PRO A 23 -6.20 7.92 5.01
CA PRO A 23 -5.02 7.21 4.56
C PRO A 23 -4.60 7.67 3.16
N SER A 24 -5.56 7.88 2.25
CA SER A 24 -5.30 8.35 0.89
C SER A 24 -4.61 9.71 0.87
N ILE A 25 -5.03 10.66 1.72
CA ILE A 25 -4.37 11.97 1.85
C ILE A 25 -2.97 11.82 2.43
N THR A 26 -2.81 10.99 3.46
CA THR A 26 -1.49 10.79 4.08
C THR A 26 -0.48 10.12 3.14
N THR A 27 -0.92 9.26 2.22
CA THR A 27 -0.02 8.59 1.28
C THR A 27 0.42 9.48 0.12
N ILE A 28 -0.41 10.44 -0.31
CA ILE A 28 -0.06 11.35 -1.41
C ILE A 28 0.70 12.61 -0.95
N LEU A 29 0.59 13.00 0.32
CA LEU A 29 1.28 14.17 0.86
C LEU A 29 2.81 14.16 0.62
N PRO A 30 3.55 13.09 0.96
CA PRO A 30 5.00 13.04 0.70
C PRO A 30 5.32 13.02 -0.81
N GLU A 31 4.44 12.45 -1.63
CA GLU A 31 4.60 12.37 -3.08
C GLU A 31 4.45 13.74 -3.74
N ILE A 32 3.48 14.55 -3.31
CA ILE A 32 3.32 15.95 -3.73
C ILE A 32 4.57 16.76 -3.38
N VAL A 33 5.12 16.57 -2.17
CA VAL A 33 6.33 17.28 -1.73
C VAL A 33 7.53 16.89 -2.60
N LEU A 34 7.72 15.60 -2.88
CA LEU A 34 8.79 15.10 -3.75
C LEU A 34 8.66 15.61 -5.18
N VAL A 35 7.44 15.56 -5.74
CA VAL A 35 7.14 16.06 -7.10
C VAL A 35 7.38 17.56 -7.21
N ALA A 36 6.89 18.35 -6.25
CA ALA A 36 7.11 19.80 -6.25
C ALA A 36 8.60 20.15 -6.14
N SER A 37 9.34 19.43 -5.29
CA SER A 37 10.79 19.60 -5.17
C SER A 37 11.52 19.24 -6.46
N ALA A 38 11.19 18.12 -7.12
CA ALA A 38 11.81 17.69 -8.36
C ALA A 38 11.44 18.58 -9.57
N ALA A 39 10.22 19.13 -9.58
CA ALA A 39 9.79 20.09 -10.58
C ALA A 39 10.55 21.42 -10.46
N SER A 40 10.83 21.86 -9.22
CA SER A 40 11.55 23.12 -8.96
C SER A 40 13.00 23.13 -9.49
N ILE A 41 13.59 21.95 -9.66
CA ILE A 41 14.93 21.74 -10.22
C ILE A 41 14.91 21.33 -11.71
N GLY A 42 13.74 21.36 -12.37
CA GLY A 42 13.58 21.10 -13.80
C GLY A 42 13.67 19.62 -14.20
N LEU A 43 13.62 18.69 -13.24
CA LEU A 43 13.76 17.24 -13.49
C LEU A 43 12.39 16.59 -13.78
N TYR A 44 11.79 16.98 -14.92
CA TYR A 44 10.45 16.53 -15.31
C TYR A 44 10.32 15.02 -15.52
N GLY A 45 11.38 14.34 -15.99
CA GLY A 45 11.39 12.88 -16.14
C GLY A 45 11.27 12.16 -14.80
N THR A 46 11.96 12.67 -13.77
CA THR A 46 11.89 12.14 -12.39
C THR A 46 10.54 12.46 -11.76
N VAL A 47 9.94 13.61 -12.06
CA VAL A 47 8.59 13.96 -11.59
C VAL A 47 7.56 12.94 -12.06
N LEU A 48 7.51 12.66 -13.36
CA LEU A 48 6.56 11.68 -13.90
C LEU A 48 6.87 10.26 -13.44
N GLY A 49 8.15 9.88 -13.46
CA GLY A 49 8.59 8.56 -12.99
C GLY A 49 8.27 8.32 -11.51
N SER A 50 8.48 9.33 -10.66
CA SER A 50 8.13 9.25 -9.23
C SER A 50 6.63 9.17 -9.03
N ALA A 51 5.85 10.04 -9.69
CA ALA A 51 4.39 10.07 -9.52
C ALA A 51 3.69 8.78 -10.00
N MET A 52 4.22 8.11 -11.03
CA MET A 52 3.67 6.84 -11.50
C MET A 52 4.22 5.66 -10.69
N GLY A 53 5.52 5.65 -10.42
CA GLY A 53 6.21 4.56 -9.73
C GLY A 53 5.77 4.41 -8.27
N SER A 54 5.60 5.52 -7.55
CA SER A 54 5.15 5.51 -6.16
C SER A 54 3.74 4.94 -6.01
N ASN A 55 2.83 5.26 -6.93
CA ASN A 55 1.47 4.71 -6.93
C ASN A 55 1.45 3.19 -7.23
N ILE A 56 2.27 2.73 -8.18
CA ILE A 56 2.40 1.30 -8.49
C ILE A 56 3.02 0.53 -7.31
N LEU A 57 4.03 1.10 -6.65
CA LEU A 57 4.64 0.49 -5.46
C LEU A 57 3.66 0.40 -4.29
N LEU A 58 2.90 1.47 -4.03
CA LEU A 58 1.87 1.46 -2.99
C LEU A 58 0.80 0.39 -3.25
N MET A 59 0.40 0.21 -4.51
CA MET A 59 -0.65 -0.74 -4.88
C MET A 59 -0.17 -2.20 -4.89
N SER A 60 1.09 -2.46 -5.24
CA SER A 60 1.67 -3.81 -5.32
C SER A 60 2.37 -4.25 -4.02
N LEU A 61 3.29 -3.44 -3.49
CA LEU A 61 4.03 -3.76 -2.26
C LEU A 61 3.19 -3.54 -1.00
N GLY A 62 2.34 -2.49 -0.98
CA GLY A 62 1.47 -2.25 0.16
C GLY A 62 0.52 -3.43 0.41
N LEU A 63 -0.06 -3.97 -0.67
CA LEU A 63 -0.88 -5.17 -0.60
C LEU A 63 -0.04 -6.42 -0.27
N SER A 64 1.12 -6.61 -0.93
CA SER A 64 1.96 -7.80 -0.72
C SER A 64 2.34 -8.02 0.73
N ILE A 65 2.75 -6.95 1.41
CA ILE A 65 3.21 -6.99 2.80
C ILE A 65 2.04 -7.32 3.71
N ILE A 66 0.89 -6.67 3.54
CA ILE A 66 -0.30 -6.92 4.36
C ILE A 66 -0.72 -8.38 4.23
N VAL A 67 -0.77 -8.93 3.01
CA VAL A 67 -1.21 -10.31 2.84
C VAL A 67 -0.14 -11.32 3.26
N SER A 68 1.15 -11.00 3.11
CA SER A 68 2.24 -11.85 3.62
C SER A 68 2.21 -11.94 5.15
N ILE A 69 1.96 -10.82 5.84
CA ILE A 69 1.79 -10.80 7.31
C ILE A 69 0.51 -11.55 7.70
N ALA A 70 -0.62 -11.30 7.03
CA ALA A 70 -1.86 -12.01 7.30
C ALA A 70 -1.69 -13.53 7.12
N SER A 71 -1.00 -13.96 6.06
CA SER A 71 -0.67 -15.36 5.81
C SER A 71 0.20 -15.96 6.93
N THR A 72 1.21 -15.21 7.40
CA THR A 72 2.06 -15.65 8.53
C THR A 72 1.30 -15.75 9.85
N VAL A 73 0.37 -14.83 10.11
CA VAL A 73 -0.49 -14.85 11.31
C VAL A 73 -1.46 -16.02 11.27
N LEU A 74 -2.11 -16.28 10.12
CA LEU A 74 -2.95 -17.45 9.94
C LEU A 74 -2.15 -18.76 10.05
N PHE A 75 -0.90 -18.79 9.56
CA PHE A 75 -0.02 -19.95 9.68
C PHE A 75 0.28 -20.32 11.15
N ILE A 76 0.47 -19.32 12.01
CA ILE A 76 0.65 -19.53 13.46
C ILE A 76 -0.62 -20.05 14.15
N ASP A 77 -1.81 -19.70 13.65
CA ASP A 77 -3.11 -20.14 14.17
C ASP A 77 -3.48 -21.59 13.76
N GLY A 78 -2.55 -22.33 13.14
CA GLY A 78 -2.70 -23.74 12.80
C GLY A 78 -3.19 -24.02 11.37
N TYR A 79 -3.26 -22.99 10.52
CA TYR A 79 -3.52 -23.16 9.08
C TYR A 79 -2.33 -23.89 8.43
N GLN A 80 -2.60 -24.93 7.63
CA GLN A 80 -1.56 -25.84 7.13
C GLN A 80 -0.58 -25.09 6.21
N THR A 81 0.73 -25.39 6.30
CA THR A 81 1.80 -24.76 5.47
C THR A 81 1.48 -24.75 3.97
N LEU A 82 0.69 -25.73 3.53
CA LEU A 82 0.22 -25.90 2.15
C LEU A 82 -0.61 -24.70 1.66
N ASP A 83 -1.45 -24.11 2.51
CA ASP A 83 -2.27 -22.96 2.15
C ASP A 83 -1.45 -21.67 2.05
N GLY A 84 -0.46 -21.50 2.93
CA GLY A 84 0.49 -20.38 2.85
C GLY A 84 1.36 -20.45 1.59
N VAL A 85 1.77 -21.66 1.19
CA VAL A 85 2.54 -21.90 -0.05
C VAL A 85 1.68 -21.68 -1.30
N LEU A 86 0.44 -22.17 -1.34
CA LEU A 86 -0.50 -21.91 -2.43
C LEU A 86 -0.77 -20.41 -2.58
N PHE A 87 -1.00 -19.72 -1.46
CA PHE A 87 -1.20 -18.28 -1.44
C PHE A 87 0.04 -17.51 -1.97
N ALA A 88 1.24 -17.81 -1.46
CA ALA A 88 2.48 -17.16 -1.91
C ALA A 88 2.75 -17.41 -3.40
N THR A 89 2.43 -18.61 -3.88
CA THR A 89 2.57 -18.98 -5.30
C THR A 89 1.64 -18.17 -6.19
N PHE A 90 0.34 -18.07 -5.84
CA PHE A 90 -0.61 -17.24 -6.58
C PHE A 90 -0.27 -15.75 -6.51
N PHE A 91 0.25 -15.28 -5.37
CA PHE A 91 0.66 -13.89 -5.19
C PHE A 91 1.89 -13.52 -6.03
N ILE A 92 2.89 -14.40 -6.09
CA ILE A 92 4.07 -14.24 -6.96
C ILE A 92 3.64 -14.29 -8.44
N ALA A 93 2.76 -15.23 -8.81
CA ALA A 93 2.22 -15.30 -10.17
C ALA A 93 1.47 -14.02 -10.56
N TYR A 94 0.62 -13.48 -9.67
CA TYR A 94 -0.05 -12.19 -9.88
C TYR A 94 0.95 -11.04 -10.01
N THR A 95 1.99 -11.00 -9.17
CA THR A 95 3.03 -9.97 -9.22
C THR A 95 3.78 -10.02 -10.54
N ILE A 96 4.18 -11.21 -10.99
CA ILE A 96 4.84 -11.40 -12.29
C ILE A 96 3.91 -10.96 -13.42
N PHE A 97 2.64 -11.38 -13.39
CA PHE A 97 1.65 -10.97 -14.38
C PHE A 97 1.42 -9.46 -14.39
N ALA A 98 1.37 -8.80 -13.24
CA ALA A 98 1.20 -7.36 -13.14
C ALA A 98 2.39 -6.56 -13.71
N PHE A 99 3.62 -7.11 -13.62
CA PHE A 99 4.82 -6.46 -14.15
C PHE A 99 5.20 -6.91 -15.58
N HIS A 100 4.67 -8.02 -16.09
CA HIS A 100 4.82 -8.47 -17.49
C HIS A 100 3.61 -8.18 -18.38
N GLY A 101 2.49 -7.70 -17.81
CA GLY A 101 1.24 -7.38 -18.51
C GLY A 101 1.13 -5.94 -19.01
N VAL A 102 2.28 -5.29 -19.28
CA VAL A 102 2.42 -4.00 -19.99
C VAL A 102 3.29 -4.24 -21.20
#